data_AF-A0AAD6A9Q3-F1
#
_entry.id   AF-A0AAD6A9Q3-F1
#
_cell.length_a   1.000
_cell.length_b   1.000
_cell.length_c   1.000
_cell.angle_alpha   90.00
_cell.angle_beta   90.00
_cell.angle_gamma   90.00
#
_symmetry.space_group_name_H-M   'P 1'
#
loop_
_entity.id
_entity.type
_entity.pdbx_description
1 polymer ?
#
loop_
_entity_poly.entity_id
_entity_poly.type
_entity_poly.pdbx_seq_one_letter_code
_entity_poly.pdbx_strand_id
1 'polypeptide(L)'
;MRFLTNLSQRDELLAAVLHQYCDGRLFEALQQFREGFHICGANKVLIALRQVFIEDTTPLEAEDIRRAFRVSTLSVEGSNRRRMEARTIGFWKDWLQTVEGGERPLSLGDVLQFATGLQQMPYEKFQEAMENGLSWGATFGLG
;
A
#
# COMPACT_ATOMS: atom_id res chain seq x y z
N MET A 1 -16.48 -33.83 4.58
CA MET A 1 -15.91 -32.78 5.45
C MET A 1 -15.18 -33.46 6.60
N ARG A 2 -13.91 -33.12 6.83
CA ARG A 2 -13.10 -33.68 7.93
C ARG A 2 -13.27 -32.75 9.14
N PHE A 3 -13.80 -33.26 10.25
CA PHE A 3 -13.98 -32.47 11.47
C PHE A 3 -12.64 -32.36 12.20
N LEU A 4 -12.26 -31.14 12.59
CA LEU A 4 -11.04 -30.89 13.37
C LEU A 4 -11.30 -31.21 14.83
N THR A 5 -10.49 -32.11 15.41
CA THR A 5 -10.66 -32.57 16.80
C THR A 5 -9.57 -32.06 17.75
N ASN A 6 -8.48 -31.50 17.22
CA ASN A 6 -7.42 -30.88 18.03
C ASN A 6 -6.62 -29.83 17.24
N LEU A 7 -5.79 -29.07 17.96
CA LEU A 7 -4.97 -28.00 17.41
C LEU A 7 -3.90 -28.50 16.41
N SER A 8 -3.32 -29.69 16.63
CA SER A 8 -2.33 -30.27 15.71
C SER A 8 -2.94 -30.56 14.33
N GLN A 9 -4.18 -31.07 14.28
CA GLN A 9 -4.91 -31.30 13.03
C GLN A 9 -5.26 -29.99 12.29
N ARG A 10 -5.45 -28.88 13.02
CA ARG A 10 -5.63 -27.56 12.42
C ARG A 10 -4.35 -27.11 11.74
N ASP A 11 -3.21 -27.29 12.39
CA ASP A 11 -1.91 -26.87 11.85
C ASP A 11 -1.52 -27.71 10.63
N GLU A 12 -1.82 -29.02 10.63
CA GLU A 12 -1.66 -29.90 9.47
C GLU A 12 -2.57 -29.47 8.29
N LEU A 13 -3.82 -29.08 8.57
CA LEU A 13 -4.72 -28.57 7.55
C LEU A 13 -4.23 -27.24 6.98
N LEU A 14 -3.78 -26.32 7.85
CA LEU A 14 -3.20 -25.04 7.42
C LEU A 14 -1.96 -25.26 6.56
N ALA A 15 -1.06 -26.16 6.96
CA ALA A 15 0.11 -26.51 6.17
C ALA A 15 -0.28 -27.07 4.79
N ALA A 16 -1.28 -27.95 4.71
CA ALA A 16 -1.78 -28.49 3.45
C ALA A 16 -2.42 -27.40 2.56
N VAL A 17 -3.19 -26.48 3.14
CA VAL A 17 -3.78 -25.34 2.41
C VAL A 17 -2.71 -24.39 1.90
N LEU A 18 -1.73 -24.05 2.73
CA LEU A 18 -0.60 -23.20 2.35
C LEU A 18 0.23 -23.85 1.24
N HIS A 19 0.52 -25.15 1.35
CA HIS A 19 1.21 -25.90 0.30
C HIS A 19 0.41 -25.89 -1.02
N GLN A 20 -0.90 -26.11 -0.98
CA GLN A 20 -1.72 -26.07 -2.19
C GLN A 20 -1.76 -24.66 -2.81
N TYR A 21 -1.80 -23.62 -1.98
CA TYR A 21 -1.83 -22.23 -2.44
C TYR A 21 -0.48 -21.78 -3.03
N CYS A 22 0.60 -22.00 -2.28
CA CYS A 22 1.95 -21.62 -2.65
C CYS A 22 2.51 -22.45 -3.80
N ASP A 23 2.45 -23.78 -3.71
CA ASP A 23 3.09 -24.67 -4.68
C ASP A 23 2.20 -24.98 -5.89
N GLY A 24 0.88 -24.91 -5.71
CA GLY A 24 -0.07 -25.25 -6.78
C GLY A 24 -0.46 -24.07 -7.68
N ARG A 25 -0.85 -22.93 -7.10
CA ARG A 25 -1.41 -21.80 -7.86
C ARG A 25 -0.43 -20.66 -8.08
N LEU A 26 0.34 -20.33 -7.04
CA LEU A 26 1.30 -19.22 -7.12
C LEU A 26 2.57 -19.63 -7.84
N PHE A 27 3.09 -20.83 -7.60
CA PHE A 27 4.36 -21.27 -8.16
C PHE A 27 4.39 -21.22 -9.69
N GLU A 28 3.42 -21.85 -10.37
CA GLU A 28 3.36 -21.85 -11.83
C GLU A 28 3.25 -20.43 -12.41
N ALA A 29 2.42 -19.58 -11.82
CA ALA A 29 2.29 -18.18 -12.23
C ALA A 29 3.60 -17.40 -12.01
N LEU A 30 4.30 -17.62 -10.91
CA LEU A 30 5.60 -17.01 -10.62
C LEU A 30 6.71 -17.52 -11.55
N GLN A 31 6.69 -18.80 -11.91
CA GLN A 31 7.63 -19.37 -12.88
C GLN A 31 7.44 -18.74 -14.26
N GLN A 32 6.20 -18.65 -14.74
CA GLN A 32 5.86 -18.00 -16.01
C GLN A 32 6.23 -16.51 -16.00
N PHE A 33 5.93 -15.83 -14.89
CA PHE A 33 6.32 -14.44 -14.70
C PHE A 33 7.84 -14.28 -14.81
N ARG A 34 8.62 -15.07 -14.05
CA ARG A 34 10.09 -15.06 -14.08
C ARG A 34 10.64 -15.31 -15.48
N GLU A 35 10.10 -16.28 -16.19
CA GLU A 35 10.53 -16.61 -17.55
C GLU A 35 10.25 -15.46 -18.53
N GLY A 36 9.09 -14.81 -18.40
CA GLY A 36 8.75 -13.60 -19.17
C GLY A 36 9.75 -12.47 -18.95
N PHE A 37 10.21 -12.23 -17.72
CA PHE A 37 11.26 -11.23 -17.44
C PHE A 37 12.59 -11.59 -18.09
N HIS A 38 12.96 -12.88 -18.09
CA HIS A 38 14.19 -13.34 -18.72
C HIS A 38 14.18 -13.11 -20.23
N ILE A 39 13.08 -13.48 -20.89
CA ILE A 39 12.90 -13.31 -22.35
C ILE A 39 12.89 -11.83 -22.74
N CYS A 40 12.22 -10.98 -21.96
CA CYS A 40 12.15 -9.54 -22.25
C CYS A 40 13.41 -8.76 -21.83
N GLY A 41 14.44 -9.40 -21.26
CA GLY A 41 15.65 -8.72 -20.77
C GLY A 41 15.38 -7.71 -19.66
N ALA A 42 14.24 -7.85 -18.97
CA ALA A 42 13.68 -6.85 -18.06
C ALA A 42 14.18 -7.02 -16.62
N ASN A 43 15.34 -7.64 -16.39
CA ASN A 43 15.91 -7.79 -15.05
C ASN A 43 16.11 -6.44 -14.33
N LYS A 44 16.36 -5.36 -15.08
CA LYS A 44 16.40 -3.99 -14.55
C LYS A 44 15.03 -3.52 -14.03
N VAL A 45 13.93 -4.02 -14.60
CA VAL A 45 12.56 -3.75 -14.13
C VAL A 45 12.29 -4.45 -12.80
N LEU A 46 12.83 -5.65 -12.54
CA LEU A 46 12.70 -6.29 -11.22
C LEU A 46 13.36 -5.47 -10.11
N ILE A 47 14.52 -4.86 -10.40
CA ILE A 47 15.19 -3.93 -9.47
C ILE A 47 14.32 -2.70 -9.23
N ALA A 48 13.74 -2.12 -10.29
CA ALA A 48 12.82 -0.99 -10.17
C ALA A 48 11.55 -1.35 -9.39
N LEU A 49 10.94 -2.51 -9.66
CA LEU A 49 9.77 -3.03 -8.95
C LEU A 49 10.07 -3.26 -7.47
N ARG A 50 11.29 -3.72 -7.13
CA ARG A 50 11.70 -3.87 -5.73
C ARG A 50 11.79 -2.51 -5.04
N GLN A 51 12.36 -1.49 -5.67
CA GLN A 51 12.39 -0.14 -5.11
C GLN A 51 10.98 0.43 -4.85
N VAL A 52 10.06 0.08 -5.74
CA VAL A 52 8.69 0.55 -5.78
C VAL A 52 7.75 -0.18 -4.79
N PHE A 53 7.89 -1.51 -4.67
CA PHE A 53 6.96 -2.36 -3.92
C PHE A 53 7.52 -2.81 -2.57
N ILE A 54 8.85 -2.77 -2.39
CA ILE A 54 9.53 -3.33 -1.22
C ILE A 54 10.36 -2.28 -0.49
N GLU A 55 11.02 -1.36 -1.21
CA GLU A 55 11.93 -0.37 -0.60
C GLU A 55 11.38 1.05 -0.54
N ASP A 56 10.13 1.28 -0.94
CA ASP A 56 9.47 2.59 -0.73
C ASP A 56 9.23 2.75 0.78
N THR A 57 10.27 3.26 1.41
CA THR A 57 10.42 3.53 2.84
C THR A 57 10.20 5.01 3.08
N THR A 58 9.51 5.70 2.17
CA THR A 58 9.14 7.09 2.41
C THR A 58 8.31 7.12 3.70
N PRO A 59 8.72 7.89 4.72
CA PRO A 59 7.89 8.10 5.89
C PRO A 59 6.57 8.74 5.45
N LEU A 60 5.46 8.25 6.01
CA LEU A 60 4.16 8.87 5.79
C LEU A 60 4.15 10.27 6.38
N GLU A 61 3.61 11.21 5.64
CA GLU A 61 3.36 12.57 6.12
C GLU A 61 1.89 12.74 6.54
N ALA A 62 1.61 13.72 7.41
CA ALA A 62 0.23 14.00 7.84
C ALA A 62 -0.66 14.36 6.64
N GLU A 63 -0.09 14.97 5.60
CA GLU A 63 -0.82 15.32 4.37
C GLU A 63 -1.20 14.08 3.54
N ASP A 64 -0.38 13.02 3.54
CA ASP A 64 -0.72 11.76 2.86
C ASP A 64 -1.99 11.13 3.46
N ILE A 65 -2.06 11.08 4.80
CA ILE A 65 -3.25 10.58 5.51
C ILE A 65 -4.46 11.46 5.22
N ARG A 66 -4.29 12.79 5.17
CA ARG A 66 -5.38 13.71 4.81
C ARG A 66 -5.87 13.53 3.38
N ARG A 67 -4.98 13.23 2.43
CA ARG A 67 -5.34 12.95 1.05
C ARG A 67 -6.13 11.64 0.95
N ALA A 68 -5.77 10.63 1.72
CA ALA A 68 -6.47 9.34 1.77
C ALA A 68 -7.90 9.46 2.34
N PHE A 69 -8.07 10.22 3.44
CA PHE A 69 -9.35 10.35 4.14
C PHE A 69 -10.10 11.64 3.78
N ARG A 70 -10.57 11.73 2.54
CA ARG A 70 -11.39 12.87 2.08
C ARG A 70 -12.85 12.70 2.47
N VAL A 71 -13.40 13.74 3.07
CA VAL A 71 -14.85 13.85 3.31
C VAL A 71 -15.54 14.19 1.98
N SER A 72 -16.32 13.24 1.44
CA SER A 72 -16.97 13.37 0.14
C SER A 72 -18.21 14.27 0.16
N THR A 73 -18.84 14.44 1.31
CA THR A 73 -20.05 15.26 1.47
C THR A 73 -19.99 16.08 2.75
N LEU A 74 -20.29 17.37 2.61
CA LEU A 74 -20.33 18.32 3.72
C LEU A 74 -21.74 18.90 3.84
N SER A 75 -22.13 19.25 5.06
CA SER A 75 -23.41 19.92 5.31
C SER A 75 -23.44 21.30 4.64
N VAL A 76 -24.66 21.80 4.43
CA VAL A 76 -24.90 23.12 3.82
C VAL A 76 -24.14 24.22 4.57
N GLU A 77 -23.51 25.13 3.81
CA GLU A 77 -22.80 26.28 4.35
C GLU A 77 -23.70 27.17 5.23
N GLY A 78 -23.14 27.74 6.29
CA GLY A 78 -23.89 28.49 7.29
C GLY A 78 -24.70 27.65 8.28
N SER A 79 -24.86 26.33 8.05
CA SER A 79 -25.53 25.46 9.03
C SER A 79 -24.65 25.19 10.25
N ASN A 80 -25.29 24.97 11.41
CA ASN A 80 -24.59 24.52 12.63
C ASN A 80 -23.81 23.22 12.40
N ARG A 81 -24.35 22.32 11.57
CA ARG A 81 -23.69 21.05 11.20
C ARG A 81 -22.39 21.31 10.44
N ARG A 82 -22.39 22.21 9.46
CA ARG A 82 -21.18 22.57 8.72
C ARG A 82 -20.10 23.17 9.61
N ARG A 83 -20.48 23.99 10.60
CA ARG A 83 -19.54 24.53 11.60
C ARG A 83 -18.94 23.45 12.51
N MET A 84 -19.72 22.42 12.85
CA MET A 84 -19.20 21.27 13.60
C MET A 84 -18.23 20.44 12.76
N GLU A 85 -18.61 20.10 11.53
CA GLU A 85 -17.74 19.38 10.59
C GLU A 85 -16.40 20.08 10.38
N ALA A 86 -16.42 21.40 10.14
CA ALA A 86 -15.20 22.18 9.96
C ALA A 86 -14.27 22.14 11.18
N ARG A 87 -14.84 22.20 12.40
CA ARG A 87 -14.07 22.06 13.64
C ARG A 87 -13.49 20.66 13.79
N THR A 88 -14.28 19.63 13.54
CA THR A 88 -13.82 18.23 13.60
C THR A 88 -12.68 17.98 12.61
N ILE A 89 -12.81 18.48 11.37
CA ILE A 89 -11.75 18.38 10.36
C ILE A 89 -10.49 19.14 10.80
N GLY A 90 -10.64 20.33 11.40
CA GLY A 90 -9.52 21.07 11.98
C GLY A 90 -8.78 20.27 13.05
N PHE A 91 -9.51 19.76 14.05
CA PHE A 91 -8.94 18.93 15.11
C PHE A 91 -8.23 17.68 14.58
N TRP A 92 -8.82 17.03 13.57
CA TRP A 92 -8.19 15.89 12.91
C TRP A 92 -6.85 16.26 12.25
N LYS A 93 -6.81 17.40 11.53
CA LYS A 93 -5.59 17.88 10.88
C LYS A 93 -4.49 18.21 11.88
N ASP A 94 -4.85 18.93 12.95
CA ASP A 94 -3.91 19.31 14.00
C ASP A 94 -3.40 18.05 14.73
N TRP A 95 -4.29 17.09 15.01
CA TRP A 95 -3.91 15.83 15.64
C TRP A 95 -2.92 15.03 14.79
N LEU A 96 -3.13 14.92 13.49
CA LEU A 96 -2.19 14.24 12.59
C LEU A 96 -0.79 14.89 12.60
N GLN A 97 -0.71 16.23 12.67
CA GLN A 97 0.57 16.92 12.80
C GLN A 97 1.26 16.59 14.12
N THR A 98 0.52 16.45 15.24
CA THR A 98 1.12 16.02 16.51
C THR A 98 1.64 14.57 16.45
N VAL A 99 0.97 13.70 15.69
CA VAL A 99 1.42 12.31 15.47
C VAL A 99 2.70 12.30 14.63
N GLU A 100 2.71 13.06 13.53
CA GLU A 100 3.87 13.23 12.65
C GLU A 100 5.09 13.80 13.41
N GLY A 101 4.87 14.80 14.27
CA GLY A 101 5.89 15.40 15.12
C GLY A 101 6.40 14.51 16.26
N GLY A 102 5.89 13.28 16.40
CA GLY A 102 6.32 12.34 17.44
C GLY A 102 5.85 12.68 18.85
N GLU A 103 4.87 13.58 19.00
CA GLU A 103 4.29 13.96 20.30
C GLU A 103 3.30 12.90 20.83
N ARG A 104 3.05 11.86 20.04
CA ARG A 104 2.11 10.76 20.35
C ARG A 104 2.84 9.41 20.34
N PRO A 105 2.39 8.43 21.14
CA PRO A 105 3.01 7.10 21.21
C PRO A 105 2.56 6.18 20.05
N LEU A 106 2.31 6.73 18.87
CA LEU A 106 1.87 6.00 17.68
C LEU A 106 2.36 6.72 16.42
N SER A 107 2.51 5.98 15.32
CA SER A 107 2.94 6.50 14.03
C SER A 107 1.76 6.73 13.09
N LEU A 108 1.97 7.52 12.03
CA LEU A 108 0.98 7.67 10.95
C LEU A 108 0.68 6.34 10.23
N GLY A 109 1.65 5.41 10.20
CA GLY A 109 1.46 4.05 9.68
C GLY A 109 0.46 3.25 10.51
N ASP A 110 0.48 3.40 11.84
CA ASP A 110 -0.50 2.75 12.73
C ASP A 110 -1.92 3.29 12.48
N VAL A 111 -2.04 4.60 12.22
CA VAL A 111 -3.31 5.24 11.86
C VAL A 111 -3.85 4.67 10.54
N LEU A 112 -2.99 4.58 9.53
CA LEU A 112 -3.36 4.03 8.23
C LEU A 112 -3.75 2.54 8.36
N GLN A 113 -2.99 1.77 9.14
CA GLN A 113 -3.24 0.34 9.35
C GLN A 113 -4.55 0.11 10.07
N PHE A 114 -4.86 0.93 11.07
CA PHE A 114 -6.12 0.84 11.78
C PHE A 114 -7.32 1.03 10.84
N ALA A 115 -7.23 1.98 9.90
CA ALA A 115 -8.35 2.31 9.02
C ALA A 115 -8.43 1.44 7.75
N THR A 116 -7.30 0.97 7.22
CA THR A 116 -7.21 0.32 5.90
C THR A 116 -6.60 -1.09 5.93
N GLY A 117 -5.95 -1.46 7.04
CA GLY A 117 -5.11 -2.65 7.13
C GLY A 117 -3.70 -2.49 6.55
N LEU A 118 -3.37 -1.34 5.94
CA LEU A 118 -2.08 -1.07 5.33
C LEU A 118 -1.24 -0.13 6.21
N GLN A 119 0.05 -0.43 6.38
CA GLN A 119 0.97 0.45 7.11
C GLN A 119 1.65 1.51 6.23
N GLN A 120 1.46 1.42 4.92
CA GLN A 120 2.03 2.33 3.93
C GLN A 120 0.97 2.65 2.87
N MET A 121 1.04 3.85 2.30
CA MET A 121 0.12 4.25 1.24
C MET A 121 0.36 3.40 -0.01
N PRO A 122 -0.68 2.80 -0.60
CA PRO A 122 -0.53 2.07 -1.84
C PRO A 122 -0.23 3.06 -2.98
N TYR A 123 1.06 3.20 -3.29
CA TYR A 123 1.58 3.48 -4.63
C TYR A 123 1.07 4.72 -5.40
N GLU A 124 0.61 5.77 -4.72
CA GLU A 124 0.32 7.05 -5.38
C GLU A 124 1.58 7.60 -6.10
N LYS A 125 2.79 7.28 -5.59
CA LYS A 125 4.08 7.70 -6.16
C LYS A 125 4.48 7.04 -7.47
N PHE A 126 3.87 5.94 -7.89
CA PHE A 126 4.13 5.44 -9.24
C PHE A 126 3.28 6.05 -10.31
N GLN A 127 2.06 6.48 -9.99
CA GLN A 127 1.38 7.36 -10.91
C GLN A 127 2.23 8.62 -11.12
N GLU A 128 2.78 9.18 -10.03
CA GLU A 128 3.71 10.32 -10.12
C GLU A 128 5.03 9.98 -10.85
N ALA A 129 5.63 8.80 -10.66
CA ALA A 129 6.83 8.36 -11.39
C ALA A 129 6.57 8.02 -12.87
N MET A 130 5.35 7.59 -13.20
CA MET A 130 4.90 7.39 -14.58
C MET A 130 4.56 8.73 -15.25
N GLU A 131 3.98 9.68 -14.52
CA GLU A 131 3.56 11.00 -15.00
C GLU A 131 4.73 11.99 -15.13
N ASN A 132 5.70 11.96 -14.21
CA ASN A 132 6.92 12.79 -14.25
C ASN A 132 8.03 12.23 -15.16
N GLY A 133 7.71 11.20 -15.94
CA GLY A 133 8.61 10.65 -16.94
C GLY A 133 9.75 9.85 -16.34
N LEU A 134 9.63 8.53 -16.46
CA LEU A 134 10.75 7.74 -16.97
C LEU A 134 11.16 8.33 -18.33
N SER A 135 11.98 9.37 -18.26
CA SER A 135 12.83 9.84 -19.35
C SER A 135 13.73 8.66 -19.71
N TRP A 136 13.26 7.76 -20.57
CA TRP A 136 14.14 7.01 -21.45
C TRP A 136 14.76 8.04 -22.40
N GLY A 137 15.80 8.70 -21.90
CA GLY A 137 16.76 9.41 -22.73
C GLY A 137 17.23 8.42 -23.80
N ALA A 138 17.02 8.84 -25.05
CA ALA A 138 17.41 8.18 -26.28
C ALA A 138 18.70 7.34 -26.16
N THR A 139 18.60 6.04 -26.49
CA THR A 139 19.46 5.37 -27.48
C THR A 139 18.89 3.96 -27.76
N PHE A 140 17.80 3.88 -28.52
CA PHE A 140 17.72 2.84 -29.54
C PHE A 140 18.19 3.49 -30.84
N GLY A 141 19.50 3.70 -30.92
CA GLY A 141 20.14 4.06 -32.18
C GLY A 141 20.07 2.85 -33.11
N LEU A 142 19.39 3.00 -34.23
CA LEU A 142 19.71 2.25 -35.43
C LEU A 142 21.09 2.74 -35.91
N GLY A 143 22.07 1.87 -35.78
CA GLY A 143 23.46 2.03 -36.24
C GLY A 143 24.17 0.70 -36.09
#